data_AF-A0A2W6CW02-F1
#
_entry.id   AF-A0A2W6CW02-F1
#
_cell.length_a   1.000
_cell.length_b   1.000
_cell.length_c   1.000
_cell.angle_alpha   90.00
_cell.angle_beta   90.00
_cell.angle_gamma   90.00
#
_symmetry.space_group_name_H-M   'P 1'
#
loop_
_entity.id
_entity.type
_entity.pdbx_description
1 polymer ?
#
loop_
_entity_poly.entity_id
_entity_poly.type
_entity_poly.pdbx_seq_one_letter_code
_entity_poly.pdbx_strand_id
1 'polypeptide(L)'
;MVDIAGRGESHQLLPEPRGRETHRRQWRTVLGASRPVAPGPRQLLPLTKPVDKETEMTTTVGRAGVRTAITSAVLAVVLAAGCSRTVSGSSHHAVPSAASSTQPPTATTGAPSASQPASASTSASPAATVPDPCTLLTLAEAKKLAGSTLAPGVDSPSPDPASPASCTYTAPPTAPSGQVELFVSLAVPRALLIDRAVKHKFVTVPGIADETIEEPENSNIFIRKGSLWVYLNIPFGATPATLQRGARLIASRMP
;
A
#
# COMPACT_ATOMS: atom_id res chain seq x y z
N MET A 1 53.89 -23.24 -47.77
CA MET A 1 54.10 -21.80 -47.54
C MET A 1 52.86 -21.11 -48.06
N VAL A 2 51.97 -20.68 -47.15
CA VAL A 2 50.67 -20.09 -47.50
C VAL A 2 50.69 -18.67 -46.98
N ASP A 3 50.66 -17.72 -47.92
CA ASP A 3 50.59 -16.28 -47.70
C ASP A 3 49.25 -15.89 -47.07
N ILE A 4 49.29 -15.20 -45.94
CA ILE A 4 48.13 -14.65 -45.24
C ILE A 4 47.98 -13.19 -45.67
N ALA A 5 47.03 -12.95 -46.57
CA ALA A 5 46.62 -11.60 -46.95
C ALA A 5 45.82 -10.93 -45.82
N GLY A 6 46.33 -9.81 -45.33
CA GLY A 6 45.69 -8.97 -44.32
C GLY A 6 44.42 -8.29 -44.85
N ARG A 7 43.34 -8.38 -44.09
CA ARG A 7 42.07 -7.67 -44.32
C ARG A 7 41.99 -6.53 -43.31
N GLY A 8 42.11 -5.30 -43.80
CA GLY A 8 41.93 -4.09 -43.00
C GLY A 8 40.45 -3.88 -42.68
N GLU A 9 40.11 -3.94 -41.40
CA GLU A 9 38.77 -3.71 -40.88
C GLU A 9 38.57 -2.21 -40.65
N SER A 10 37.70 -1.58 -41.44
CA SER A 10 37.33 -0.17 -41.27
C SER A 10 36.33 -0.06 -40.12
N HIS A 11 36.79 0.45 -38.98
CA HIS A 11 35.91 0.87 -37.88
C HIS A 11 35.07 2.07 -38.34
N GLN A 12 33.79 1.84 -38.62
CA GLN A 12 32.82 2.93 -38.71
C GLN A 12 32.55 3.48 -37.31
N LEU A 13 33.02 4.70 -37.08
CA LEU A 13 32.66 5.52 -35.93
C LEU A 13 31.17 5.87 -36.02
N LEU A 14 30.37 5.30 -35.11
CA LEU A 14 28.99 5.74 -34.88
C LEU A 14 29.00 7.16 -34.30
N PRO A 15 28.15 8.08 -34.81
CA PRO A 15 28.05 9.43 -34.26
C PRO A 15 27.42 9.41 -32.86
N GLU A 16 28.03 10.13 -31.92
CA GLU A 16 27.48 10.34 -30.59
C GLU A 16 26.16 11.13 -30.64
N PRO A 17 25.13 10.74 -29.87
CA PRO A 17 23.90 11.51 -29.75
C PRO A 17 24.14 12.77 -28.90
N ARG A 18 24.35 13.91 -29.57
CA ARG A 18 24.15 15.24 -28.97
C ARG A 18 22.66 15.48 -28.77
N GLY A 19 22.21 15.58 -27.51
CA GLY A 19 20.86 16.07 -27.23
C GLY A 19 20.31 15.75 -25.85
N ARG A 20 20.89 16.34 -24.79
CA ARG A 20 20.20 16.48 -23.49
C ARG A 20 20.49 17.81 -22.84
N GLU A 21 20.09 18.89 -23.50
CA GLU A 21 20.10 20.19 -22.85
C GLU A 21 19.01 21.07 -23.46
N THR A 22 17.81 21.05 -22.89
CA THR A 22 16.77 22.10 -23.05
C THR A 22 15.49 21.87 -22.24
N HIS A 23 15.30 20.74 -21.54
CA HIS A 23 14.04 20.47 -20.83
C HIS A 23 14.01 20.89 -19.34
N ARG A 24 14.71 21.98 -18.96
CA ARG A 24 14.75 22.50 -17.58
C ARG A 24 14.28 23.96 -17.42
N ARG A 25 13.73 24.58 -18.46
CA ARG A 25 13.35 26.02 -18.45
C ARG A 25 11.87 26.31 -18.76
N GLN A 26 10.95 25.37 -18.56
CA GLN A 26 9.53 25.61 -18.87
C GLN A 26 8.55 25.51 -17.68
N TRP A 27 9.03 25.31 -16.45
CA TRP A 27 8.18 25.23 -15.25
C TRP A 27 8.13 26.53 -14.41
N ARG A 28 8.64 27.66 -14.91
CA ARG A 28 8.59 28.95 -14.21
C ARG A 28 7.79 29.99 -14.98
N THR A 29 6.52 29.75 -15.25
CA THR A 29 5.62 30.86 -15.67
C THR A 29 4.13 30.65 -15.38
N VAL A 30 3.79 29.94 -14.30
CA VAL A 30 2.40 29.96 -13.77
C VAL A 30 2.44 30.10 -12.25
N LEU A 31 3.12 31.13 -11.75
CA LEU A 31 2.83 31.68 -10.42
C LEU A 31 2.00 32.94 -10.67
N GLY A 32 0.72 32.72 -10.94
CA GLY A 32 -0.27 33.79 -10.87
C GLY A 32 -0.22 34.39 -9.48
N ALA A 33 -0.05 35.70 -9.42
CA ALA A 33 -0.04 36.47 -8.18
C ALA A 33 -1.36 36.26 -7.43
N SER A 34 -1.32 35.43 -6.38
CA SER A 34 -2.39 35.32 -5.40
C SER A 34 -2.54 36.68 -4.72
N ARG A 35 -3.61 37.41 -5.07
CA ARG A 35 -4.01 38.62 -4.36
C ARG A 35 -4.23 38.27 -2.87
N PRO A 36 -3.75 39.09 -1.93
CA PRO A 36 -4.08 38.91 -0.52
C PRO A 36 -5.59 39.06 -0.35
N VAL A 37 -6.25 38.00 0.09
CA VAL A 37 -7.65 38.02 0.51
C VAL A 37 -7.72 38.80 1.81
N ALA A 38 -8.41 39.94 1.79
CA ALA A 38 -8.69 40.71 2.99
C ALA A 38 -9.53 39.87 3.98
N PRO A 39 -9.22 39.90 5.29
CA PRO A 39 -10.03 39.21 6.28
C PRO A 39 -11.43 39.82 6.31
N GLY A 40 -12.42 39.03 5.91
CA GLY A 40 -13.83 39.41 6.02
C GLY A 40 -14.28 39.55 7.48
N PRO A 41 -15.33 40.34 7.75
CA PRO A 41 -15.83 40.56 9.10
C PRO A 41 -16.31 39.23 9.71
N ARG A 42 -15.76 38.91 10.89
CA ARG A 42 -16.26 37.83 11.75
C ARG A 42 -17.71 38.15 12.14
N GLN A 43 -18.67 37.51 11.49
CA GLN A 43 -20.02 37.46 12.01
C GLN A 43 -20.03 36.53 13.22
N LEU A 44 -20.20 37.13 14.39
CA LEU A 44 -20.49 36.46 15.65
C LEU A 44 -21.89 35.83 15.52
N LEU A 45 -21.94 34.51 15.36
CA LEU A 45 -23.19 33.76 15.46
C LEU A 45 -23.71 33.87 16.90
N PRO A 46 -25.02 34.08 17.08
CA PRO A 46 -25.63 34.11 18.41
C PRO A 46 -25.54 32.73 19.07
N LEU A 47 -25.07 32.74 20.31
CA LEU A 47 -25.02 31.62 21.23
C LEU A 47 -26.46 31.13 21.49
N THR A 48 -26.92 30.12 20.75
CA THR A 48 -28.21 29.47 21.03
C THR A 48 -28.05 28.52 22.22
N LYS A 49 -28.96 28.68 23.18
CA LYS A 49 -29.02 28.07 24.50
C LYS A 49 -28.99 26.54 24.47
N PRO A 50 -28.43 25.88 25.51
CA PRO A 50 -28.61 24.44 25.71
C PRO A 50 -30.08 24.13 25.94
N VAL A 51 -30.60 23.15 25.21
CA VAL A 51 -31.89 22.52 25.47
C VAL A 51 -31.63 21.36 26.42
N ASP A 52 -31.99 21.57 27.67
CA ASP A 52 -32.16 20.50 28.65
C ASP A 52 -33.35 19.65 28.22
N LYS A 53 -33.09 18.42 27.80
CA LYS A 53 -34.07 17.34 27.85
C LYS A 53 -33.39 16.10 28.42
N GLU A 54 -33.36 16.07 29.74
CA GLU A 54 -33.48 14.82 30.49
C GLU A 54 -34.71 14.08 29.94
N THR A 55 -34.47 12.91 29.36
CA THR A 55 -35.51 11.89 29.24
C THR A 55 -34.91 10.65 29.87
N GLU A 56 -35.18 10.52 31.16
CA GLU A 56 -35.13 9.24 31.86
C GLU A 56 -35.95 8.22 31.05
N MET A 57 -35.27 7.23 30.50
CA MET A 57 -35.90 5.94 30.20
C MET A 57 -35.23 4.90 31.08
N THR A 58 -35.80 4.79 32.28
CA THR A 58 -35.79 3.60 33.12
C THR A 58 -36.14 2.39 32.26
N THR A 59 -35.15 1.55 31.95
CA THR A 59 -35.42 0.20 31.42
C THR A 59 -34.89 -0.83 32.41
N THR A 60 -35.83 -1.64 32.85
CA THR A 60 -35.84 -2.58 33.94
C THR A 60 -34.77 -3.67 33.82
N VAL A 61 -34.04 -3.84 34.92
CA VAL A 61 -33.07 -4.92 35.16
C VAL A 61 -33.81 -6.26 35.33
N GLY A 62 -33.53 -7.21 34.45
CA GLY A 62 -33.84 -8.63 34.63
C GLY A 62 -32.62 -9.39 35.15
N ARG A 63 -32.67 -9.84 36.40
CA ARG A 63 -31.65 -10.67 37.07
C ARG A 63 -31.75 -12.14 36.66
N ALA A 64 -30.65 -12.72 36.21
CA ALA A 64 -30.18 -14.10 36.51
C ALA A 64 -28.71 -14.13 36.06
N GLY A 65 -27.69 -14.38 36.86
CA GLY A 65 -27.61 -15.14 38.09
C GLY A 65 -26.51 -16.18 37.90
N VAL A 66 -25.22 -15.79 37.88
CA VAL A 66 -24.10 -16.70 38.12
C VAL A 66 -23.04 -15.95 38.92
N ARG A 67 -22.93 -16.33 40.19
CA ARG A 67 -21.87 -15.93 41.10
C ARG A 67 -20.70 -16.88 40.88
N THR A 68 -19.54 -16.35 40.54
CA THR A 68 -18.28 -17.06 40.80
C THR A 68 -17.27 -16.04 41.27
N ALA A 69 -17.20 -15.91 42.59
CA ALA A 69 -16.13 -15.21 43.28
C ALA A 69 -14.90 -16.12 43.28
N ILE A 70 -13.77 -15.63 42.78
CA ILE A 70 -12.45 -16.15 43.15
C ILE A 70 -11.63 -14.95 43.62
N THR A 71 -11.39 -14.96 44.92
CA THR A 71 -10.59 -14.04 45.70
C THR A 71 -9.12 -14.46 45.73
N SER A 72 -8.26 -13.44 45.85
CA SER A 72 -6.89 -13.49 46.41
C SER A 72 -5.79 -13.99 45.44
N ALA A 73 -4.56 -13.47 45.40
CA ALA A 73 -3.80 -12.72 46.40
C ALA A 73 -2.67 -11.89 45.77
N VAL A 74 -2.29 -10.88 46.54
CA VAL A 74 -1.14 -9.96 46.52
C VAL A 74 0.21 -10.64 46.23
N LEU A 75 1.07 -10.01 45.41
CA LEU A 75 2.50 -9.86 45.77
C LEU A 75 3.13 -8.62 45.13
N ALA A 76 3.80 -7.87 45.99
CA ALA A 76 4.44 -6.59 45.73
C ALA A 76 5.94 -6.75 45.39
N VAL A 77 6.53 -5.61 44.98
CA VAL A 77 7.96 -5.25 45.03
C VAL A 77 8.80 -5.76 43.84
N VAL A 78 9.38 -4.84 43.05
CA VAL A 78 10.83 -4.49 43.07
C VAL A 78 11.11 -3.31 42.13
N LEU A 79 11.77 -2.33 42.72
CA LEU A 79 12.50 -1.15 42.22
C LEU A 79 13.29 -1.35 40.91
N ALA A 80 13.42 -0.31 40.08
CA ALA A 80 14.71 0.33 39.73
C ALA A 80 14.66 1.19 38.46
N ALA A 81 15.37 2.34 38.56
CA ALA A 81 15.99 3.15 37.50
C ALA A 81 15.04 3.93 36.54
N GLY A 82 15.23 5.22 36.27
CA GLY A 82 16.38 6.08 36.50
C GLY A 82 16.48 7.08 35.33
N CYS A 83 16.53 8.37 35.67
CA CYS A 83 17.11 9.51 34.96
C CYS A 83 17.02 9.63 33.42
N SER A 84 16.23 10.64 33.02
CA SER A 84 16.53 11.70 32.04
C SER A 84 17.77 11.53 31.15
N ARG A 85 17.54 11.55 29.82
CA ARG A 85 18.53 12.06 28.86
C ARG A 85 17.87 12.98 27.83
N THR A 86 17.91 14.27 28.13
CA THR A 86 18.00 15.33 27.11
C THR A 86 19.30 15.16 26.36
N VAL A 87 19.24 14.92 25.05
CA VAL A 87 20.38 15.13 24.14
C VAL A 87 19.92 16.07 23.04
N SER A 88 20.15 17.35 23.29
CA SER A 88 20.35 18.35 22.25
C SER A 88 21.80 18.21 21.79
N GLY A 89 22.04 18.03 20.50
CA GLY A 89 23.38 17.78 19.98
C GLY A 89 23.43 17.78 18.46
N SER A 90 23.46 18.98 17.88
CA SER A 90 23.96 19.22 16.53
C SER A 90 25.42 18.80 16.44
N SER A 91 25.74 17.87 15.53
CA SER A 91 27.09 17.71 15.00
C SER A 91 27.02 17.26 13.55
N HIS A 92 27.34 18.18 12.66
CA HIS A 92 27.90 17.89 11.35
C HIS A 92 29.08 16.92 11.51
N HIS A 93 29.07 15.78 10.80
CA HIS A 93 30.33 15.11 10.46
C HIS A 93 30.24 14.36 9.14
N ALA A 94 30.97 14.93 8.18
CA ALA A 94 31.88 14.30 7.23
C ALA A 94 31.55 12.90 6.67
N VAL A 95 31.33 12.92 5.35
CA VAL A 95 31.52 11.82 4.39
C VAL A 95 32.86 11.10 4.61
N PRO A 96 32.88 9.76 4.79
CA PRO A 96 34.09 8.98 4.59
C PRO A 96 34.26 8.65 3.11
N SER A 97 35.43 9.04 2.63
CA SER A 97 36.01 8.80 1.32
C SER A 97 36.18 7.31 1.01
N ALA A 98 36.15 7.03 -0.29
CA ALA A 98 36.31 5.74 -0.95
C ALA A 98 37.47 4.88 -0.41
N ALA A 99 37.20 3.59 -0.20
CA ALA A 99 38.20 2.54 -0.19
C ALA A 99 38.06 1.74 -1.50
N SER A 100 39.04 1.92 -2.39
CA SER A 100 39.24 1.10 -3.57
C SER A 100 39.63 -0.31 -3.15
N SER A 101 38.74 -1.28 -3.36
CA SER A 101 39.08 -2.71 -3.29
C SER A 101 39.56 -3.18 -4.66
N THR A 102 40.88 -3.37 -4.77
CA THR A 102 41.54 -4.07 -5.87
C THR A 102 41.17 -5.56 -5.80
N GLN A 103 40.39 -6.04 -6.76
CA GLN A 103 40.07 -7.45 -6.95
C GLN A 103 41.04 -8.08 -7.97
N PRO A 104 41.64 -9.25 -7.69
CA PRO A 104 42.46 -9.98 -8.66
C PRO A 104 41.59 -10.69 -9.73
N PRO A 105 42.09 -10.85 -10.98
CA PRO A 105 41.36 -11.52 -12.05
C PRO A 105 41.35 -13.04 -11.82
N THR A 106 40.17 -13.61 -11.63
CA THR A 106 39.94 -15.07 -11.64
C THR A 106 39.54 -15.56 -13.02
N ALA A 107 40.11 -16.71 -13.37
CA ALA A 107 40.19 -17.30 -14.70
C ALA A 107 38.85 -17.65 -15.37
N THR A 108 38.84 -17.47 -16.69
CA THR A 108 37.87 -18.00 -17.64
C THR A 108 37.97 -19.53 -17.71
N THR A 109 36.93 -20.22 -17.21
CA THR A 109 36.72 -21.65 -17.48
C THR A 109 35.47 -21.78 -18.34
N GLY A 110 35.64 -22.28 -19.57
CA GLY A 110 34.58 -22.44 -20.56
C GLY A 110 33.48 -23.41 -20.11
N ALA A 111 32.23 -23.02 -20.37
CA ALA A 111 31.07 -23.88 -20.23
C ALA A 111 30.66 -24.47 -21.59
N PRO A 112 30.23 -25.74 -21.64
CA PRO A 112 29.84 -26.41 -22.88
C PRO A 112 28.52 -25.85 -23.43
N SER A 113 28.49 -25.66 -24.75
CA SER A 113 27.30 -25.28 -25.51
C SER A 113 26.29 -26.44 -25.48
N ALA A 114 25.21 -26.25 -24.73
CA ALA A 114 24.05 -27.13 -24.76
C ALA A 114 23.01 -26.58 -25.74
N SER A 115 22.73 -27.35 -26.78
CA SER A 115 21.70 -27.08 -27.79
C SER A 115 20.34 -26.83 -27.14
N GLN A 116 19.76 -25.68 -27.43
CA GLN A 116 18.46 -25.23 -26.97
C GLN A 116 17.34 -26.00 -27.70
N PRO A 117 16.37 -26.63 -27.00
CA PRO A 117 15.21 -27.24 -27.64
C PRO A 117 14.29 -26.15 -28.23
N ALA A 118 13.80 -26.41 -29.44
CA ALA A 118 12.84 -25.57 -30.13
C ALA A 118 11.59 -25.33 -29.27
N SER A 119 11.29 -24.05 -29.00
CA SER A 119 10.11 -23.64 -28.26
C SER A 119 8.84 -23.96 -29.05
N ALA A 120 8.05 -24.91 -28.53
CA ALA A 120 6.69 -25.12 -28.98
C ALA A 120 5.89 -23.81 -28.76
N SER A 121 5.25 -23.33 -29.82
CA SER A 121 4.38 -22.16 -29.78
C SER A 121 3.15 -22.47 -28.92
N THR A 122 3.19 -22.07 -27.66
CA THR A 122 2.02 -22.08 -26.77
C THR A 122 0.99 -21.10 -27.34
N SER A 123 -0.15 -21.65 -27.78
CA SER A 123 -1.32 -20.88 -28.20
C SER A 123 -1.68 -19.86 -27.11
N ALA A 124 -1.62 -18.57 -27.43
CA ALA A 124 -1.85 -17.50 -26.48
C ALA A 124 -3.31 -17.56 -26.00
N SER A 125 -3.51 -17.96 -24.75
CA SER A 125 -4.79 -17.80 -24.06
C SER A 125 -5.18 -16.32 -24.11
N PRO A 126 -6.46 -15.97 -24.34
CA PRO A 126 -6.91 -14.59 -24.31
C PRO A 126 -6.44 -13.92 -23.02
N ALA A 127 -5.81 -12.75 -23.16
CA ALA A 127 -5.27 -12.01 -22.04
C ALA A 127 -6.39 -11.69 -21.05
N ALA A 128 -6.26 -12.18 -19.81
CA ALA A 128 -7.21 -11.84 -18.76
C ALA A 128 -7.25 -10.32 -18.60
N THR A 129 -8.44 -9.73 -18.65
CA THR A 129 -8.62 -8.29 -18.45
C THR A 129 -8.76 -8.02 -16.95
N VAL A 130 -8.01 -7.04 -16.45
CA VAL A 130 -8.15 -6.56 -15.06
C VAL A 130 -9.44 -5.74 -14.95
N PRO A 131 -10.40 -6.11 -14.09
CA PRO A 131 -11.63 -5.33 -13.91
C PRO A 131 -11.36 -3.98 -13.24
N ASP A 132 -12.25 -3.02 -13.44
CA ASP A 132 -12.23 -1.73 -12.75
C ASP A 132 -12.39 -1.94 -11.23
N PRO A 133 -11.39 -1.54 -10.40
CA PRO A 133 -11.45 -1.70 -8.95
C PRO A 133 -12.64 -0.99 -8.29
N CYS A 134 -13.07 0.17 -8.80
CA CYS A 134 -14.20 0.92 -8.23
C CYS A 134 -15.56 0.23 -8.46
N THR A 135 -15.62 -0.78 -9.34
CA THR A 135 -16.83 -1.61 -9.53
C THR A 135 -16.91 -2.78 -8.54
N LEU A 136 -15.79 -3.18 -7.93
CA LEU A 136 -15.73 -4.31 -7.00
C LEU A 136 -16.26 -3.94 -5.61
N LEU A 137 -16.24 -2.65 -5.25
CA LEU A 137 -16.75 -2.16 -3.99
C LEU A 137 -17.53 -0.86 -4.22
N THR A 138 -18.76 -0.77 -3.72
CA THR A 138 -19.54 0.48 -3.85
C THR A 138 -19.13 1.50 -2.79
N LEU A 139 -19.41 2.80 -3.04
CA LEU A 139 -19.19 3.85 -2.04
C LEU A 139 -19.93 3.58 -0.73
N ALA A 140 -21.16 3.05 -0.79
CA ALA A 140 -21.96 2.76 0.40
C ALA A 140 -21.33 1.64 1.24
N GLU A 141 -20.78 0.61 0.58
CA GLU A 141 -20.06 -0.46 1.24
C GLU A 141 -18.74 0.04 1.83
N ALA A 142 -17.97 0.84 1.08
CA ALA A 142 -16.73 1.45 1.57
C ALA A 142 -16.98 2.30 2.83
N LYS A 143 -18.03 3.14 2.84
CA LYS A 143 -18.44 3.92 4.02
C LYS A 143 -18.74 3.02 5.22
N LYS A 144 -19.45 1.92 4.99
CA LYS A 144 -19.78 0.95 6.04
C LYS A 144 -18.55 0.23 6.58
N LEU A 145 -17.59 -0.10 5.72
CA LEU A 145 -16.33 -0.74 6.12
C LEU A 145 -15.44 0.23 6.92
N ALA A 146 -15.35 1.50 6.50
CA ALA A 146 -14.56 2.52 7.18
C ALA A 146 -15.22 3.05 8.47
N GLY A 147 -16.53 2.87 8.64
CA GLY A 147 -17.28 3.48 9.75
C GLY A 147 -17.29 5.02 9.70
N SER A 148 -17.04 5.62 8.54
CA SER A 148 -16.97 7.07 8.35
C SER A 148 -17.62 7.51 7.03
N THR A 149 -17.81 8.82 6.87
CA THR A 149 -18.20 9.41 5.60
C THR A 149 -16.98 9.43 4.68
N LEU A 150 -17.14 8.86 3.48
CA LEU A 150 -16.13 8.89 2.41
C LEU A 150 -16.63 9.66 1.19
N ALA A 151 -15.70 10.29 0.47
CA ALA A 151 -15.94 10.82 -0.88
C ALA A 151 -16.06 9.67 -1.91
N PRO A 152 -16.60 9.93 -3.11
CA PRO A 152 -16.57 8.96 -4.22
C PRO A 152 -15.15 8.42 -4.46
N GLY A 153 -15.08 7.17 -4.89
CA GLY A 153 -13.81 6.50 -5.17
C GLY A 153 -13.06 7.20 -6.31
N VAL A 154 -11.76 7.37 -6.12
CA VAL A 154 -10.86 7.84 -7.17
C VAL A 154 -10.22 6.62 -7.83
N ASP A 155 -10.58 6.38 -9.08
CA ASP A 155 -9.95 5.36 -9.93
C ASP A 155 -8.56 5.85 -10.37
N SER A 156 -7.59 4.95 -10.31
CA SER A 156 -6.29 5.07 -10.94
C SER A 156 -6.05 3.80 -11.78
N PRO A 157 -6.41 3.81 -13.07
CA PRO A 157 -6.22 2.67 -13.94
C PRO A 157 -4.72 2.46 -14.22
N SER A 158 -4.35 1.22 -14.47
CA SER A 158 -2.97 0.85 -14.81
C SER A 158 -2.91 0.30 -16.25
N PRO A 159 -2.03 0.84 -17.12
CA PRO A 159 -1.85 0.31 -18.47
C PRO A 159 -1.08 -1.02 -18.50
N ASP A 160 -0.35 -1.33 -17.43
CA ASP A 160 0.42 -2.56 -17.27
C ASP A 160 -0.35 -3.53 -16.35
N PRO A 161 -0.72 -4.74 -16.81
CA PRO A 161 -1.44 -5.70 -15.98
C PRO A 161 -0.65 -6.21 -14.77
N ALA A 162 0.68 -6.01 -14.75
CA ALA A 162 1.54 -6.31 -13.60
C ALA A 162 1.55 -5.18 -12.56
N SER A 163 1.15 -3.97 -12.95
CA SER A 163 0.99 -2.82 -12.07
C SER A 163 -0.48 -2.73 -11.64
N PRO A 164 -0.79 -2.62 -10.34
CA PRO A 164 -2.17 -2.70 -9.89
C PRO A 164 -2.98 -1.48 -10.33
N ALA A 165 -4.16 -1.70 -10.91
CA ALA A 165 -5.19 -0.68 -10.96
C ALA A 165 -5.74 -0.47 -9.54
N SER A 166 -6.12 0.75 -9.16
CA SER A 166 -6.62 1.02 -7.81
C SER A 166 -7.87 1.88 -7.74
N CYS A 167 -8.64 1.71 -6.67
CA CYS A 167 -9.71 2.62 -6.28
C CYS A 167 -9.55 3.02 -4.82
N THR A 168 -9.53 4.33 -4.56
CA THR A 168 -9.34 4.88 -3.21
C THR A 168 -10.53 5.72 -2.79
N TYR A 169 -11.11 5.39 -1.63
CA TYR A 169 -12.15 6.16 -0.96
C TYR A 169 -11.54 6.85 0.25
N THR A 170 -11.61 8.17 0.32
CA THR A 170 -11.03 8.96 1.42
C THR A 170 -12.10 9.83 2.07
N ALA A 171 -12.04 9.95 3.39
CA ALA A 171 -12.89 10.89 4.12
C ALA A 171 -12.57 12.34 3.73
N PRO A 172 -13.59 13.23 3.62
CA PRO A 172 -13.32 14.65 3.43
C PRO A 172 -12.60 15.22 4.67
N PRO A 173 -11.82 16.32 4.54
CA PRO A 173 -11.06 16.91 5.64
C PRO A 173 -11.90 17.33 6.86
N THR A 174 -13.21 17.49 6.69
CA THR A 174 -14.16 17.90 7.72
C THR A 174 -14.82 16.72 8.45
N ALA A 175 -14.57 15.48 8.04
CA ALA A 175 -15.15 14.28 8.64
C ALA A 175 -14.09 13.51 9.47
N PRO A 176 -14.50 12.58 10.35
CA PRO A 176 -13.57 11.65 11.00
C PRO A 176 -12.72 10.92 9.96
N SER A 177 -11.43 10.70 10.27
CA SER A 177 -10.50 10.00 9.38
C SER A 177 -11.05 8.64 8.98
N GLY A 178 -11.02 8.34 7.69
CA GLY A 178 -11.43 7.06 7.15
C GLY A 178 -10.90 6.91 5.74
N GLN A 179 -10.48 5.70 5.40
CA GLN A 179 -9.97 5.38 4.07
C GLN A 179 -10.22 3.90 3.77
N VAL A 180 -10.52 3.60 2.51
CA VAL A 180 -10.57 2.25 1.96
C VAL A 180 -9.85 2.27 0.62
N GLU A 181 -8.94 1.33 0.43
CA GLU A 181 -8.15 1.22 -0.81
C GLU A 181 -8.29 -0.18 -1.37
N LEU A 182 -8.53 -0.26 -2.68
CA LEU A 182 -8.54 -1.51 -3.43
C LEU A 182 -7.45 -1.45 -4.50
N PHE A 183 -6.68 -2.52 -4.63
CA PHE A 183 -5.69 -2.69 -5.67
C PHE A 183 -5.94 -4.03 -6.38
N VAL A 184 -6.00 -4.03 -7.70
CA VAL A 184 -6.35 -5.19 -8.51
C VAL A 184 -5.24 -5.47 -9.52
N SER A 185 -4.75 -6.70 -9.56
CA SER A 185 -3.66 -7.13 -10.45
C SER A 185 -3.77 -8.60 -10.84
N LEU A 186 -3.13 -9.00 -11.95
CA LEU A 186 -2.96 -10.43 -12.28
C LEU A 186 -1.73 -11.03 -11.60
N ALA A 187 -0.80 -10.20 -11.16
CA ALA A 187 0.34 -10.60 -10.35
C ALA A 187 -0.04 -10.66 -8.86
N VAL A 188 0.71 -11.45 -8.08
CA VAL A 188 0.64 -11.43 -6.62
C VAL A 188 0.92 -10.01 -6.13
N PRO A 189 0.12 -9.44 -5.22
CA PRO A 189 0.32 -8.08 -4.73
C PRO A 189 1.72 -7.88 -4.15
N ARG A 190 2.40 -6.81 -4.57
CA ARG A 190 3.76 -6.51 -4.10
C ARG A 190 3.83 -6.32 -2.58
N ALA A 191 2.78 -5.76 -1.97
CA ALA A 191 2.64 -5.64 -0.52
C ALA A 191 2.77 -7.02 0.15
N LEU A 192 1.95 -8.00 -0.24
CA LEU A 192 2.02 -9.37 0.30
C LEU A 192 3.42 -10.01 0.17
N LEU A 193 4.12 -9.78 -0.94
CA LEU A 193 5.49 -10.29 -1.12
C LEU A 193 6.49 -9.63 -0.16
N ILE A 194 6.40 -8.31 0.00
CA ILE A 194 7.26 -7.53 0.91
C ILE A 194 6.97 -7.94 2.36
N ASP A 195 5.70 -7.96 2.75
CA ASP A 195 5.26 -8.25 4.11
C ASP A 195 5.63 -9.69 4.54
N ARG A 196 5.60 -10.66 3.60
CA ARG A 196 6.16 -12.00 3.81
C ARG A 196 7.67 -11.99 3.98
N ALA A 197 8.40 -11.16 3.23
CA ALA A 197 9.85 -11.05 3.35
C ALA A 197 10.27 -10.46 4.71
N VAL A 198 9.53 -9.48 5.23
CA VAL A 198 9.74 -8.88 6.56
C VAL A 198 9.06 -9.64 7.70
N LYS A 199 8.51 -10.84 7.42
CA LYS A 199 7.98 -11.79 8.41
C LYS A 199 6.75 -11.30 9.17
N HIS A 200 5.88 -10.52 8.52
CA HIS A 200 4.56 -10.22 9.07
C HIS A 200 3.74 -11.50 9.25
N LYS A 201 2.81 -11.46 10.21
CA LYS A 201 1.92 -12.59 10.51
C LYS A 201 0.71 -12.56 9.60
N PHE A 202 0.48 -13.69 8.95
CA PHE A 202 -0.67 -13.89 8.08
C PHE A 202 -1.58 -15.00 8.60
N VAL A 203 -2.88 -14.81 8.37
CA VAL A 203 -3.92 -15.79 8.68
C VAL A 203 -4.68 -16.11 7.40
N THR A 204 -4.72 -17.38 7.02
CA THR A 204 -5.57 -17.83 5.90
C THR A 204 -7.03 -17.83 6.34
N VAL A 205 -7.91 -17.23 5.53
CA VAL A 205 -9.35 -17.16 5.78
C VAL A 205 -10.09 -18.05 4.76
N PRO A 206 -10.55 -19.25 5.15
CA PRO A 206 -11.20 -20.17 4.22
C PRO A 206 -12.60 -19.68 3.80
N GLY A 207 -13.03 -20.09 2.60
CA GLY A 207 -14.43 -19.95 2.15
C GLY A 207 -14.85 -18.56 1.66
N ILE A 208 -13.89 -17.68 1.33
CA ILE A 208 -14.17 -16.37 0.73
C ILE A 208 -13.87 -16.38 -0.78
N ALA A 209 -12.70 -16.87 -1.16
CA ALA A 209 -12.26 -17.06 -2.55
C ALA A 209 -11.34 -18.29 -2.62
N ASP A 210 -10.64 -18.50 -3.74
CA ASP A 210 -9.69 -19.60 -3.90
C ASP A 210 -8.56 -19.52 -2.86
N GLU A 211 -8.07 -18.31 -2.63
CA GLU A 211 -7.13 -18.00 -1.56
C GLU A 211 -7.52 -16.65 -0.94
N THR A 212 -7.52 -16.58 0.39
CA THR A 212 -7.73 -15.33 1.12
C THR A 212 -6.80 -15.30 2.31
N ILE A 213 -6.02 -14.23 2.42
CA ILE A 213 -4.95 -14.08 3.40
C ILE A 213 -5.16 -12.73 4.09
N GLU A 214 -5.34 -12.76 5.40
CA GLU A 214 -5.46 -11.56 6.24
C GLU A 214 -4.13 -11.27 6.93
N GLU A 215 -3.78 -9.99 7.04
CA GLU A 215 -2.69 -9.51 7.90
C GLU A 215 -3.30 -8.67 9.04
N PRO A 216 -3.53 -9.27 10.22
CA PRO A 216 -4.27 -8.59 11.29
C PRO A 216 -3.57 -7.32 11.82
N GLU A 217 -2.24 -7.25 11.72
CA GLU A 217 -1.43 -6.17 12.30
C GLU A 217 -1.52 -4.86 11.50
N ASN A 218 -1.73 -4.95 10.17
CA ASN A 218 -1.77 -3.79 9.27
C ASN A 218 -3.13 -3.54 8.62
N SER A 219 -4.19 -4.19 9.13
CA SER A 219 -5.57 -3.97 8.66
C SER A 219 -5.76 -4.20 7.17
N ASN A 220 -5.14 -5.27 6.64
CA ASN A 220 -5.27 -5.62 5.23
C ASN A 220 -5.68 -7.07 4.99
N ILE A 221 -6.23 -7.31 3.80
CA ILE A 221 -6.63 -8.63 3.34
C ILE A 221 -6.39 -8.77 1.84
N PHE A 222 -5.79 -9.89 1.45
CA PHE A 222 -5.48 -10.27 0.08
C PHE A 222 -6.43 -11.38 -0.36
N ILE A 223 -7.00 -11.23 -1.54
CA ILE A 223 -8.06 -12.09 -2.08
C ILE A 223 -7.61 -12.53 -3.46
N ARG A 224 -7.66 -13.83 -3.73
CA ARG A 224 -7.34 -14.40 -5.04
C ARG A 224 -8.49 -15.25 -5.54
N LYS A 225 -8.85 -15.04 -6.80
CA LYS A 225 -9.77 -15.90 -7.56
C LYS A 225 -9.20 -16.11 -8.96
N GLY A 226 -8.91 -17.37 -9.31
CA GLY A 226 -8.15 -17.72 -10.50
C GLY A 226 -6.75 -17.07 -10.51
N SER A 227 -6.49 -16.27 -11.55
CA SER A 227 -5.27 -15.45 -11.66
C SER A 227 -5.42 -14.03 -11.11
N LEU A 228 -6.63 -13.61 -10.76
CA LEU A 228 -6.89 -12.26 -10.31
C LEU A 228 -6.63 -12.13 -8.81
N TRP A 229 -5.87 -11.10 -8.44
CA TRP A 229 -5.63 -10.70 -7.06
C TRP A 229 -6.29 -9.36 -6.76
N VAL A 230 -6.87 -9.25 -5.57
CA VAL A 230 -7.31 -7.99 -4.97
C VAL A 230 -6.67 -7.83 -3.62
N TYR A 231 -6.04 -6.68 -3.40
CA TYR A 231 -5.55 -6.24 -2.11
C TYR A 231 -6.49 -5.15 -1.57
N LEU A 232 -7.14 -5.43 -0.44
CA LEU A 232 -7.99 -4.49 0.28
C LEU A 232 -7.23 -3.98 1.51
N ASN A 233 -7.11 -2.67 1.62
CA ASN A 233 -6.50 -1.99 2.76
C ASN A 233 -7.51 -1.05 3.42
N ILE A 234 -7.61 -1.11 4.75
CA ILE A 234 -8.43 -0.19 5.55
C ILE A 234 -7.55 0.31 6.70
N PRO A 235 -6.74 1.37 6.48
CA PRO A 235 -5.67 1.75 7.39
C PRO A 235 -6.14 2.25 8.77
N PHE A 236 -7.44 2.50 8.96
CA PHE A 236 -8.00 3.04 10.19
C PHE A 236 -9.02 2.08 10.81
N GLY A 237 -8.62 1.42 11.91
CA GLY A 237 -9.53 0.78 12.86
C GLY A 237 -10.32 -0.43 12.34
N ALA A 238 -9.87 -1.09 11.27
CA ALA A 238 -10.57 -2.27 10.76
C ALA A 238 -10.35 -3.48 11.68
N THR A 239 -11.45 -4.16 12.01
CA THR A 239 -11.40 -5.45 12.70
C THR A 239 -11.25 -6.59 11.67
N PRO A 240 -10.79 -7.79 12.07
CA PRO A 240 -10.83 -8.98 11.22
C PRO A 240 -12.22 -9.21 10.59
N ALA A 241 -13.29 -9.03 11.36
CA ALA A 241 -14.66 -9.15 10.87
C ALA A 241 -15.01 -8.10 9.80
N THR A 242 -14.47 -6.88 9.91
CA THR A 242 -14.61 -5.82 8.91
C THR A 242 -13.90 -6.21 7.61
N LEU A 243 -12.64 -6.65 7.70
CA LEU A 243 -11.84 -7.06 6.54
C LEU A 243 -12.48 -8.24 5.80
N GLN A 244 -12.87 -9.29 6.53
CA GLN A 244 -13.51 -10.45 5.94
C GLN A 244 -14.87 -10.14 5.33
N ARG A 245 -15.61 -9.17 5.88
CA ARG A 245 -16.85 -8.67 5.26
C ARG A 245 -16.56 -7.98 3.93
N GLY A 246 -15.55 -7.10 3.89
CA GLY A 246 -15.11 -6.45 2.66
C GLY A 246 -14.64 -7.47 1.61
N ALA A 247 -13.86 -8.46 2.04
CA ALA A 247 -13.37 -9.51 1.16
C ALA A 247 -14.49 -10.36 0.54
N ARG A 248 -15.55 -10.70 1.30
CA ARG A 248 -16.73 -11.39 0.74
C ARG A 248 -17.47 -10.57 -0.31
N LEU A 249 -17.64 -9.26 -0.07
CA LEU A 249 -18.28 -8.36 -1.03
C LEU A 249 -17.47 -8.31 -2.34
N ILE A 250 -16.16 -8.12 -2.26
CA ILE A 250 -15.25 -8.08 -3.39
C ILE A 250 -15.24 -9.41 -4.14
N ALA A 251 -15.04 -10.53 -3.43
CA ALA A 251 -14.94 -11.86 -4.04
C ALA A 251 -16.21 -12.27 -4.81
N SER A 252 -17.39 -11.81 -4.37
CA SER A 252 -18.65 -12.04 -5.07
C SER A 252 -18.75 -11.35 -6.44
N ARG A 253 -17.88 -10.38 -6.73
CA ARG A 253 -17.85 -9.58 -7.96
C ARG A 253 -16.60 -9.83 -8.81
N MET A 254 -15.65 -10.60 -8.30
CA MET A 254 -14.49 -11.04 -9.08
C MET A 254 -14.94 -12.06 -10.16
N PRO A 255 -14.40 -11.96 -11.38
CA PRO A 255 -14.68 -12.92 -12.46
C PRO A 255 -14.27 -14.36 -12.10
#